data_AF-F5LTA7-F1
#
_entry.id   AF-F5LTA7-F1
#
_cell.length_a   1.000
_cell.length_b   1.000
_cell.length_c   1.000
_cell.angle_alpha   90.00
_cell.angle_beta   90.00
_cell.angle_gamma   90.00
#
_symmetry.space_group_name_H-M   'P 1'
#
loop_
_entity.id
_entity.type
_entity.pdbx_description
1 polymer ?
#
loop_
_entity_poly.entity_id
_entity_poly.type
_entity_poly.pdbx_seq_one_letter_code
_entity_poly.pdbx_strand_id
1 'polypeptide(L)' 'MNEINHRIKELRLKHNLTMAKMAAMIGVSPGNISDWENGKKNRPLLLEH' A
#
# COMPACT_ATOMS: atom_id res chain seq x y z
N MET A 1 -2.76 -5.14 -14.35
CA MET A 1 -3.05 -4.35 -13.14
C MET A 1 -4.28 -4.96 -12.50
N ASN A 2 -4.20 -5.37 -11.22
CA ASN A 2 -5.37 -5.90 -10.52
C ASN A 2 -6.26 -4.72 -10.08
N GLU A 3 -7.58 -4.89 -10.21
CA GLU A 3 -8.59 -3.89 -9.85
C GLU A 3 -8.41 -3.32 -8.43
N ILE A 4 -7.99 -4.18 -7.49
CA ILE A 4 -7.78 -3.83 -6.08
C ILE A 4 -6.67 -2.78 -5.92
N ASN A 5 -5.55 -2.91 -6.61
CA ASN A 5 -4.40 -2.00 -6.49
C ASN A 5 -4.79 -0.59 -6.91
N HIS A 6 -5.56 -0.50 -8.00
CA HIS A 6 -6.08 0.77 -8.51
C HIS A 6 -7.05 1.40 -7.52
N ARG A 7 -7.97 0.59 -6.97
CA ARG A 7 -8.97 1.04 -6.00
C ARG A 7 -8.35 1.57 -4.70
N ILE A 8 -7.25 0.99 -4.24
CA ILE A 8 -6.47 1.50 -3.10
C ILE A 8 -5.96 2.91 -3.42
N LYS A 9 -5.35 3.10 -4.59
CA LYS A 9 -4.83 4.40 -5.04
C LYS A 9 -5.94 5.44 -5.18
N GLU A 10 -7.07 5.07 -5.79
CA GLU A 10 -8.22 5.95 -5.96
C GLU A 10 -8.80 6.42 -4.63
N LEU A 11 -8.97 5.51 -3.67
CA LEU A 11 -9.44 5.87 -2.33
C LEU A 11 -8.45 6.81 -1.64
N ARG A 12 -7.14 6.53 -1.70
CA ARG A 12 -6.13 7.40 -1.11
C ARG A 12 -6.21 8.82 -1.68
N LEU A 13 -6.33 8.94 -3.00
CA LEU A 13 -6.43 10.23 -3.70
C LEU A 13 -7.76 10.95 -3.42
N LYS A 14 -8.89 10.22 -3.36
CA LYS A 14 -10.20 10.76 -3.00
C LYS A 14 -10.20 11.41 -1.62
N HIS A 15 -9.37 10.92 -0.71
CA HIS A 15 -9.19 11.47 0.63
C HIS A 15 -8.03 12.48 0.74
N ASN A 16 -7.43 12.91 -0.39
CA ASN A 16 -6.28 13.83 -0.44
C ASN A 16 -5.11 13.40 0.45
N LEU A 17 -4.83 12.09 0.48
CA LEU A 17 -3.77 11.51 1.30
C LEU A 17 -2.52 11.27 0.47
N THR A 18 -1.36 11.60 1.05
CA THR A 18 -0.08 11.08 0.55
C THR A 18 0.09 9.62 0.98
N MET A 19 0.95 8.87 0.29
CA MET A 19 1.31 7.51 0.73
C MET A 19 1.83 7.50 2.17
N ALA A 20 2.65 8.48 2.53
CA ALA A 20 3.18 8.62 3.90
C ALA A 20 2.09 8.88 4.93
N LYS A 21 1.11 9.74 4.64
CA LYS A 21 0.00 10.01 5.55
C LYS A 21 -0.90 8.79 5.73
N MET A 22 -1.21 8.08 4.64
CA MET A 22 -1.97 6.82 4.72
C MET A 22 -1.22 5.76 5.51
N ALA A 23 0.08 5.59 5.25
CA ALA A 23 0.92 4.63 5.93
C ALA A 23 0.98 4.88 7.45
N ALA A 24 1.14 6.15 7.86
CA ALA A 24 1.14 6.53 9.27
C ALA A 24 -0.20 6.22 9.96
N MET A 25 -1.34 6.42 9.28
CA MET A 25 -2.66 6.15 9.87
C MET A 25 -2.92 4.67 10.14
N ILE A 26 -2.34 3.76 9.34
CA ILE A 26 -2.56 2.31 9.46
C ILE A 26 -1.35 1.56 10.02
N GLY A 27 -0.30 2.27 10.45
CA GLY A 27 0.89 1.69 11.08
C GLY A 27 1.79 0.87 10.15
N VAL A 28 1.93 1.27 8.88
CA VAL A 28 2.83 0.61 7.91
C VAL A 28 3.86 1.58 7.33
N SER A 29 4.80 1.07 6.53
CA SER A 29 5.74 1.91 5.80
C SER A 29 5.09 2.53 4.54
N PRO A 30 5.52 3.73 4.09
CA PRO A 30 5.08 4.29 2.81
C PRO A 30 5.40 3.38 1.61
N GLY A 31 6.46 2.58 1.71
CA GLY A 31 6.82 1.56 0.72
C GLY A 31 5.74 0.50 0.56
N ASN A 32 5.11 0.07 1.65
CA ASN A 32 4.01 -0.90 1.60
C ASN A 32 2.83 -0.35 0.79
N ILE A 33 2.47 0.93 0.97
CA ILE A 33 1.40 1.57 0.19
C ILE A 33 1.76 1.59 -1.29
N SER A 34 2.99 1.97 -1.63
CA SER A 34 3.48 1.96 -3.01
C SER A 34 3.41 0.56 -3.62
N ASP A 35 3.81 -0.48 -2.88
CA ASP A 35 3.77 -1.85 -3.36
C ASP A 35 2.34 -2.33 -3.62
N TRP A 36 1.41 -2.03 -2.71
CA TRP A 36 -0.01 -2.36 -2.88
C TRP A 36 -0.63 -1.66 -4.09
N GLU A 37 -0.34 -0.36 -4.29
CA GLU A 37 -0.85 0.41 -5.43
C GLU A 37 -0.27 -0.03 -6.78
N ASN A 38 0.97 -0.52 -6.77
CA ASN A 38 1.64 -0.99 -7.98
C ASN A 38 1.48 -2.50 -8.22
N GLY A 39 0.83 -3.22 -7.30
CA GLY A 39 0.68 -4.68 -7.37
C GLY A 39 1.96 -5.46 -7.15
N LYS A 40 2.95 -4.83 -6.53
CA LYS A 40 4.15 -5.53 -6.08
C LYS A 40 3.76 -6.32 -4.84
N LYS A 41 3.88 -7.65 -4.91
CA LYS A 41 3.88 -8.47 -3.70
C LYS A 41 5.18 -8.18 -2.99
N ASN A 42 5.16 -7.28 -2.02
CA ASN A 42 6.22 -7.26 -1.04
C ASN A 42 6.07 -8.55 -0.21
N ARG A 43 6.83 -9.59 -0.57
CA ARG A 43 7.00 -10.79 0.24
C ARG A 43 8.31 -10.60 1.01
N PRO A 44 8.33 -9.91 2.15
CA PRO A 44 9.41 -10.13 3.08
C PRO A 44 9.22 -11.57 3.58
N LEU A 45 10.14 -12.44 3.19
CA LEU A 45 10.31 -13.76 3.77
C LEU A 45 10.49 -13.57 5.30
N LEU A 46 9.54 -14.05 6.09
CA LEU A 46 9.70 -14.32 7.51
C LEU A 46 9.21 -15.76 7.69
N LEU A 47 10.15 -16.69 7.52
CA LEU A 47 10.80 -17.49 8.56
C LEU A 47 9.99 -18.74 8.88
N GLU A 48 10.58 -19.87 8.51
CA GLU A 48 10.19 -21.21 8.91
C GLU A 48 10.02 -21.29 10.43
N HIS A 49 8.89 -21.86 10.86
CA HIS A 49 8.78 -22.73 12.03
C HIS A 49 7.73 -23.80 11.73
#